data_AF-A0AAD0W8Q4-F1
#
_entry.id   AF-A0AAD0W8Q4-F1
#
_cell.length_a   1.000
_cell.length_b   1.000
_cell.length_c   1.000
_cell.angle_alpha   90.00
_cell.angle_beta   90.00
_cell.angle_gamma   90.00
#
_symmetry.space_group_name_H-M   'P 1'
#
loop_
_entity.id
_entity.type
_entity.pdbx_description
1 polymer ?
#
loop_
_entity_poly.entity_id
_entity_poly.type
_entity_poly.pdbx_seq_one_letter_code
_entity_poly.pdbx_strand_id
1 'polypeptide(L)'
;MDMKINSTRQHHTIHLAHVDEPELLRLVTDAIAQQLGLDACAANVKVRAYTTSYSEGSLGTGKTRVVVEITEDHAEQVSAGPPDD
;
A
#
# COMPACT_ATOMS: atom_id res chain seq x y z
N MET A 1 -14.66 -7.87 -2.25
CA MET A 1 -13.48 -8.21 -3.07
C MET A 1 -13.87 -9.41 -3.90
N ASP A 2 -14.00 -9.22 -5.21
CA ASP A 2 -14.34 -10.30 -6.16
C ASP A 2 -13.15 -10.53 -7.09
N MET A 3 -11.99 -10.84 -6.50
CA MET A 3 -10.80 -11.22 -7.25
C MET A 3 -10.97 -12.67 -7.72
N LYS A 4 -11.14 -12.87 -9.02
CA LYS A 4 -11.27 -14.20 -9.60
C LYS A 4 -9.89 -14.82 -9.84
N ILE A 5 -9.59 -15.88 -9.09
CA ILE A 5 -8.39 -16.68 -9.27
C ILE A 5 -8.76 -17.91 -10.10
N ASN A 6 -8.22 -18.01 -11.31
CA ASN A 6 -8.35 -19.17 -12.17
C ASN A 6 -7.15 -20.10 -11.95
N SER A 7 -7.41 -21.39 -11.73
CA SER A 7 -6.35 -22.38 -11.53
C SER A 7 -6.38 -23.42 -12.65
N THR A 8 -5.28 -23.54 -13.38
CA THR A 8 -5.13 -24.52 -14.45
C THR A 8 -4.13 -25.58 -14.01
N ARG A 9 -4.55 -26.85 -13.98
CA ARG A 9 -3.71 -27.99 -13.57
C ARG A 9 -3.20 -28.74 -14.80
N GLN A 10 -1.89 -28.80 -14.96
CA GLN A 10 -1.19 -29.61 -15.97
C GLN A 10 -0.11 -30.46 -15.27
N HIS A 11 1.12 -30.54 -15.82
CA HIS A 11 2.29 -31.08 -15.14
C HIS A 11 2.72 -30.21 -13.93
N HIS A 12 2.25 -28.96 -13.86
CA HIS A 12 2.29 -28.06 -12.70
C HIS A 12 0.95 -27.31 -12.58
N THR A 13 0.68 -26.69 -11.43
CA THR A 13 -0.52 -25.87 -11.22
C THR A 13 -0.18 -24.40 -11.45
N ILE A 14 -0.93 -23.73 -12.33
CA ILE A 14 -0.83 -22.29 -12.57
C ILE A 14 -2.02 -21.61 -11.91
N HIS A 15 -1.76 -20.63 -11.03
CA HIS A 15 -2.78 -19.76 -10.44
C HIS A 15 -2.69 -18.38 -11.10
N LEU A 16 -3.74 -17.98 -11.81
CA LEU A 16 -3.83 -16.73 -12.54
C LEU A 16 -4.92 -15.86 -11.92
N ALA A 17 -4.60 -14.61 -11.64
CA ALA A 17 -5.57 -13.62 -11.20
C ALA A 17 -5.35 -12.30 -11.94
N HIS A 18 -6.44 -11.67 -12.33
CA HIS A 18 -6.43 -10.34 -12.95
C HIS A 18 -6.88 -9.35 -11.88
N VAL A 19 -6.11 -8.29 -11.71
CA VAL A 19 -6.35 -7.25 -10.71
C VAL A 19 -6.36 -5.92 -11.42
N ASP A 20 -7.46 -5.19 -11.29
CA ASP A 20 -7.56 -3.82 -11.78
C ASP A 20 -6.69 -2.89 -10.94
N GLU A 21 -6.17 -1.82 -11.56
CA GLU A 21 -5.31 -0.84 -10.88
C GLU A 21 -5.84 -0.36 -9.51
N PRO A 22 -7.12 0.09 -9.36
CA PRO A 22 -7.60 0.54 -8.05
C PRO A 22 -7.56 -0.54 -6.97
N GLU A 23 -7.83 -1.81 -7.32
CA GLU A 23 -7.72 -2.92 -6.37
C GLU A 23 -6.26 -3.26 -6.07
N LEU A 24 -5.37 -3.16 -7.06
CA LEU A 24 -3.94 -3.35 -6.84
C LEU A 24 -3.40 -2.31 -5.85
N LEU A 25 -3.73 -1.04 -6.05
CA LEU A 25 -3.31 0.05 -5.15
C LEU A 25 -3.83 -0.17 -3.73
N ARG A 26 -5.07 -0.66 -3.59
CA ARG A 26 -5.70 -0.97 -2.30
C ARG A 26 -5.03 -2.16 -1.61
N LEU A 27 -4.74 -3.23 -2.33
CA LEU A 27 -4.02 -4.41 -1.80
C LEU A 27 -2.61 -4.06 -1.33
N VAL A 28 -1.87 -3.25 -2.11
CA VAL A 28 -0.51 -2.82 -1.74
C VAL A 28 -0.57 -1.89 -0.53
N THR A 29 -1.54 -0.97 -0.48
CA THR A 29 -1.76 -0.10 0.69
C THR A 29 -1.98 -0.91 1.96
N ASP A 30 -2.90 -1.87 1.91
CA ASP A 30 -3.27 -2.71 3.05
C ASP A 30 -2.07 -3.52 3.55
N ALA A 31 -1.32 -4.13 2.64
CA ALA A 31 -0.10 -4.87 2.98
C ALA A 31 0.96 -3.98 3.66
N ILE A 32 1.15 -2.75 3.19
CA ILE A 32 2.12 -1.81 3.78
C ILE A 32 1.63 -1.33 5.15
N ALA A 33 0.36 -0.99 5.29
CA ALA A 33 -0.22 -0.57 6.57
C ALA A 33 -0.10 -1.66 7.64
N GLN A 34 -0.41 -2.91 7.29
CA GLN A 34 -0.21 -4.06 8.18
C GLN A 34 1.26 -4.25 8.58
N GLN A 35 2.19 -4.04 7.65
CA GLN A 35 3.63 -4.13 7.94
C GLN A 35 4.11 -3.02 8.89
N LEU A 36 3.46 -1.85 8.85
CA LEU A 36 3.71 -0.73 9.77
C LEU A 36 2.95 -0.87 11.10
N GLY A 37 2.06 -1.87 11.23
CA GLY A 37 1.17 -2.00 12.39
C GLY A 37 0.12 -0.88 12.47
N LEU A 38 -0.15 -0.22 11.36
CA LEU A 38 -1.11 0.88 11.24
C LEU A 38 -2.45 0.36 10.71
N ASP A 39 -3.52 0.97 11.18
CA ASP A 39 -4.83 0.82 10.55
C ASP A 39 -4.97 1.84 9.42
N ALA A 40 -4.97 1.38 8.17
CA ALA A 40 -5.08 2.24 6.98
C ALA A 40 -6.40 3.04 6.92
N CYS A 41 -7.40 2.66 7.72
CA CYS A 41 -8.70 3.33 7.80
C CYS A 41 -8.83 4.24 9.03
N ALA A 42 -7.79 4.33 9.87
CA ALA A 42 -7.83 5.19 11.04
C ALA A 42 -7.90 6.67 10.63
N ALA A 43 -8.65 7.45 11.40
CA ALA A 43 -8.91 8.86 11.09
C ALA A 43 -7.62 9.73 11.08
N ASN A 44 -6.58 9.31 11.80
CA ASN A 44 -5.27 9.94 11.85
C ASN A 44 -4.34 9.47 10.73
N VAL A 45 -4.76 8.53 9.88
CA VAL A 45 -3.93 7.97 8.80
C VAL A 45 -4.40 8.51 7.46
N LYS A 46 -3.48 9.16 6.73
CA LYS A 46 -3.69 9.60 5.35
C LYS A 46 -2.92 8.69 4.41
N VAL A 47 -3.63 8.14 3.43
CA VAL A 47 -3.05 7.27 2.40
C VAL A 47 -3.12 7.94 1.04
N ARG A 48 -2.02 7.89 0.29
CA ARG A 48 -2.00 8.21 -1.15
C ARG A 48 -1.29 7.08 -1.88
N ALA A 49 -2.01 6.42 -2.78
CA ALA A 49 -1.46 5.35 -3.62
C ALA A 49 -1.66 5.71 -5.10
N TYR A 50 -0.61 5.56 -5.90
CA TYR A 50 -0.66 5.83 -7.34
C TYR A 50 0.41 5.04 -8.10
N THR A 51 0.10 4.74 -9.36
CA THR A 51 1.06 4.17 -10.30
C THR A 51 1.86 5.29 -10.94
N THR A 52 3.18 5.12 -11.06
CA THR A 52 4.04 6.07 -11.75
C THR A 52 5.12 5.36 -12.56
N SER A 53 5.57 6.02 -13.62
CA SER A 53 6.66 5.53 -14.45
C SER A 53 7.97 6.16 -14.01
N TYR A 54 9.04 5.38 -13.97
CA TYR A 54 10.38 5.88 -13.71
C TYR A 54 11.37 5.28 -14.71
N SER A 55 12.44 6.02 -14.99
CA SER A 55 13.51 5.57 -15.88
C SER A 55 14.63 4.97 -15.04
N GLU A 56 15.07 3.76 -15.38
CA GLU A 56 16.18 3.09 -14.71
C GLU A 56 17.31 2.78 -15.69
N GLY A 57 18.56 2.96 -15.23
CA GLY A 57 19.78 2.69 -16.00
C GLY A 57 20.14 3.77 -17.03
N SER A 58 21.37 3.70 -17.54
CA SER A 58 21.94 4.70 -18.47
C SER A 58 21.22 4.77 -19.83
N LEU A 59 20.44 3.74 -20.19
CA LEU A 59 19.65 3.68 -21.42
C LEU A 59 18.20 4.15 -21.24
N GLY A 60 17.79 4.55 -20.02
CA GLY A 60 16.48 5.12 -19.76
C GLY A 60 15.31 4.16 -20.02
N THR A 61 15.44 2.89 -19.63
CA THR A 61 14.32 1.93 -19.78
C THR A 61 13.18 2.35 -18.86
N GLY A 62 12.02 2.63 -19.45
CA GLY A 62 10.80 2.98 -18.73
C GLY A 62 10.29 1.78 -17.93
N LYS A 63 10.21 1.93 -16.62
CA LYS A 63 9.63 0.97 -15.70
C LYS A 63 8.41 1.57 -15.01
N THR A 64 7.47 0.72 -14.63
CA THR A 64 6.30 1.13 -13.86
C THR A 64 6.51 0.71 -12.41
N ARG A 65 6.14 1.57 -11.46
CA ARG A 65 6.12 1.26 -10.03
C ARG A 65 4.82 1.75 -9.40
N VAL A 66 4.40 1.06 -8.36
CA VAL A 66 3.35 1.54 -7.44
C VAL A 66 4.04 2.31 -6.32
N VAL A 67 3.53 3.51 -6.03
CA VAL A 67 3.97 4.33 -4.90
C VAL A 67 2.82 4.39 -3.90
N VAL A 68 3.11 4.09 -2.64
CA VAL A 68 2.17 4.23 -1.53
C VAL A 68 2.82 5.11 -0.46
N GLU A 69 2.18 6.22 -0.15
CA GLU A 69 2.54 7.15 0.90
C GLU A 69 1.51 7.03 2.02
N ILE A 70 1.95 6.61 3.20
CA ILE A 70 1.13 6.55 4.42
C ILE A 70 1.68 7.59 5.39
N THR A 71 0.83 8.51 5.84
CA THR A 71 1.17 9.54 6.81
C THR A 71 0.29 9.36 8.04
N GLU A 72 0.91 9.13 9.19
CA GLU A 72 0.23 9.12 10.48
C GLU A 72 0.36 10.50 11.13
N ASP A 73 -0.77 11.11 11.44
CA ASP A 73 -0.83 12.36 12.19
C ASP A 73 -0.79 12.04 13.69
N HIS A 74 0.30 12.42 14.34
CA HIS A 74 0.43 12.37 15.79
C HIS A 74 0.24 13.79 16.35
N ALA A 75 -0.92 14.40 16.15
CA ALA A 75 -1.28 15.60 16.89
C ALA A 75 -1.04 15.33 18.39
N GLU A 76 -0.18 16.17 18.98
CA GLU A 76 0.50 16.00 20.26
C GLU A 76 -0.31 15.24 21.32
N GLN A 77 0.24 14.11 21.79
CA GLN A 77 -0.03 13.70 23.17
C GLN A 77 0.60 14.77 24.07
N VAL A 78 -0.13 15.87 24.28
CA VAL A 78 0.14 16.83 25.34
C VAL A 78 0.00 16.05 26.64
N SER A 79 1.13 15.51 27.11
CA SER A 79 1.28 15.12 28.50
C SER A 79 1.03 16.38 29.32
N ALA A 80 -0.19 16.54 29.80
CA ALA A 80 -0.51 17.45 30.86
C ALA A 80 0.24 16.97 32.12
N GLY A 81 1.49 17.37 32.25
CA GLY A 81 2.19 17.36 33.53
C GLY A 81 1.43 18.30 34.47
N PRO A 82 1.22 17.91 35.75
CA PRO A 82 0.48 18.75 36.68
C PRO A 82 1.18 20.11 36.85
N PRO A 83 0.43 21.18 37.12
CA PRO A 83 1.03 22.47 37.46
C PRO A 83 1.87 22.31 38.73
N ASP A 84 3.16 22.61 38.63
CA ASP A 84 4.06 22.76 39.77
C ASP A 84 3.77 24.16 40.37
N ASP A 85 3.32 24.18 41.63
CA ASP A 85 3.00 25.35 42.46
C ASP A 85 4.26 25.97 43.09
#